data_AF-A0A835HXS9-F1
#
_entry.id   AF-A0A835HXS9-F1
#
_cell.length_a   1.000
_cell.length_b   1.000
_cell.length_c   1.000
_cell.angle_alpha   90.00
_cell.angle_beta   90.00
_cell.angle_gamma   90.00
#
_symmetry.space_group_name_H-M   'P 1'
#
loop_
_entity.id
_entity.type
_entity.pdbx_description
1 polymer ?
#
loop_
_entity_poly.entity_id
_entity_poly.type
_entity_poly.pdbx_seq_one_letter_code
_entity_poly.pdbx_strand_id
1 'polypeptide(L)'
;MLDNGLVQVTLSNPDGIVTGIRFHGIDNLLEVRNEEVNRGYWDLVWTNPESTGTTGTFEVFIMLRGTSGFYSYAIYDHLQDWPGFRMAETRIVFKLRKDKFHCMAMADNRQRIMPMPDDRLPGRGEPLAYPEAVLLTNPINPDLKGESS
;
A
#
# COMPACT_ATOMS: atom_id res chain seq x y z
N MET A 1 12.37 14.27 -6.76
CA MET A 1 10.93 14.59 -6.81
C MET A 1 10.48 14.54 -8.26
N LEU A 2 9.41 13.81 -8.54
CA LEU A 2 8.77 13.70 -9.85
C LEU A 2 7.50 14.56 -9.84
N ASP A 3 7.24 15.29 -10.92
CA ASP A 3 6.11 16.23 -11.02
C ASP A 3 5.59 16.27 -12.47
N ASN A 4 4.27 16.16 -12.64
CA ASN A 4 3.62 16.21 -13.95
C ASN A 4 2.60 17.36 -14.11
N GLY A 5 2.57 18.28 -13.16
CA GLY A 5 1.66 19.43 -13.09
C GLY A 5 0.35 19.18 -12.34
N LEU A 6 0.05 17.93 -11.97
CA LEU A 6 -1.14 17.56 -11.19
C LEU A 6 -0.78 16.76 -9.93
N VAL A 7 0.18 15.85 -10.09
CA VAL A 7 0.66 14.93 -9.07
C VAL A 7 2.14 15.17 -8.86
N GLN A 8 2.58 15.14 -7.60
CA GLN A 8 4.00 15.16 -7.25
C GLN A 8 4.33 13.93 -6.40
N VAL A 9 5.43 13.26 -6.72
CA VAL A 9 5.93 12.09 -5.98
C VAL A 9 7.34 12.37 -5.47
N THR A 10 7.54 12.19 -4.17
CA THR A 10 8.85 12.31 -3.53
C THR A 10 9.42 10.93 -3.28
N LEU A 11 10.67 10.73 -3.70
CA LEU A 11 11.43 9.50 -3.49
C LEU A 11 12.59 9.77 -2.54
N SER A 12 12.93 8.81 -1.67
CA SER A 12 14.14 8.86 -0.86
C SER A 12 15.39 8.67 -1.73
N ASN A 13 16.54 9.12 -1.24
CA ASN A 13 17.85 8.93 -1.86
C ASN A 13 18.81 8.44 -0.76
N PRO A 14 19.47 7.28 -0.92
CA PRO A 14 19.56 6.45 -2.13
C PRO A 14 18.44 5.42 -2.33
N ASP A 15 17.58 5.20 -1.34
CA ASP A 15 16.75 3.97 -1.31
C ASP A 15 15.59 3.95 -2.33
N GLY A 16 15.23 5.09 -2.92
CA GLY A 16 14.19 5.15 -3.96
C GLY A 16 12.76 4.94 -3.47
N ILE A 17 12.52 4.92 -2.15
CA ILE A 17 11.22 4.65 -1.53
C ILE A 17 10.29 5.85 -1.73
N VAL A 18 9.00 5.62 -1.95
CA VAL A 18 8.00 6.71 -2.02
C VAL A 18 7.72 7.28 -0.62
N THR A 19 8.13 8.52 -0.39
CA THR A 19 8.05 9.19 0.92
C THR A 19 6.94 10.23 0.98
N GLY A 20 6.43 10.64 -0.19
CA GLY A 20 5.29 11.53 -0.28
C GLY A 20 4.61 11.51 -1.64
N ILE A 21 3.30 11.72 -1.62
CA ILE A 21 2.47 11.92 -2.80
C ILE A 21 1.65 13.18 -2.56
N ARG A 22 1.63 14.12 -3.51
CA ARG A 22 0.77 15.32 -3.49
C ARG A 22 -0.12 15.32 -4.71
N PHE A 23 -1.33 15.85 -4.56
CA PHE A 23 -2.34 15.88 -5.63
C PHE A 23 -3.16 17.17 -5.54
N HIS A 24 -3.21 17.95 -6.63
CA HIS A 24 -4.07 19.14 -6.74
C HIS A 24 -4.02 20.10 -5.52
N GLY A 25 -2.81 20.40 -5.03
CA GLY A 25 -2.62 21.31 -3.88
C GLY A 25 -2.93 20.70 -2.52
N ILE A 26 -3.42 19.46 -2.47
CA ILE A 26 -3.41 18.67 -1.24
C ILE A 26 -1.96 18.27 -0.98
N ASP A 27 -1.44 18.67 0.19
CA ASP A 27 -0.13 18.25 0.68
C ASP A 27 -0.08 16.71 0.89
N ASN A 28 1.01 16.20 1.46
CA ASN A 28 1.30 14.77 1.50
C ASN A 28 0.06 13.91 1.86
N LEU A 29 -0.33 13.06 0.92
CA LEU A 29 -1.46 12.14 1.04
C LEU A 29 -1.10 10.93 1.92
N LEU A 30 0.19 10.65 2.10
CA LEU A 30 0.67 9.54 2.91
C LEU A 30 0.64 9.86 4.41
N GLU A 31 0.40 8.85 5.24
CA GLU A 31 0.29 8.96 6.70
C GLU A 31 1.64 9.40 7.32
N VAL A 32 1.78 10.70 7.55
CA VAL A 32 3.04 11.30 8.01
C VAL A 32 3.44 10.90 9.43
N ARG A 33 2.50 10.36 10.23
CA ARG A 33 2.79 9.83 11.57
C ARG A 33 3.56 8.50 11.53
N ASN A 34 3.52 7.79 10.40
CA ASN A 34 4.37 6.62 10.20
C ASN A 34 5.81 7.07 9.88
N GLU A 35 6.76 6.24 10.29
CA GLU A 35 8.14 6.32 9.78
C GLU A 35 8.13 6.33 8.26
N GLU A 36 9.07 7.08 7.66
CA GLU A 36 9.09 7.35 6.23
C GLU A 36 9.10 6.07 5.38
N VAL A 37 9.89 5.08 5.79
CA VAL A 37 9.98 3.74 5.18
C VAL A 37 8.69 2.91 5.28
N ASN A 38 7.74 3.34 6.11
CA ASN A 38 6.48 2.67 6.38
C ASN A 38 5.26 3.42 5.81
N ARG A 39 5.49 4.47 4.99
CA ARG A 39 4.43 5.26 4.34
C ARG A 39 4.01 4.68 3.01
N GLY A 40 4.97 4.15 2.26
CA GLY A 40 4.73 3.35 1.07
C GLY A 40 5.81 2.28 0.98
N TYR A 41 5.41 1.06 0.65
CA TYR A 41 6.36 -0.04 0.49
C TYR A 41 5.96 -0.96 -0.65
N TRP A 42 6.97 -1.60 -1.21
CA TRP A 42 6.84 -2.71 -2.11
C TRP A 42 7.18 -3.98 -1.35
N ASP A 43 6.32 -4.99 -1.44
CA ASP A 43 6.58 -6.31 -0.87
C ASP A 43 6.42 -7.39 -1.92
N LEU A 44 7.26 -8.41 -1.83
CA LEU A 44 7.32 -9.51 -2.77
C LEU A 44 7.52 -10.81 -2.01
N VAL A 45 6.48 -11.63 -2.01
CA VAL A 45 6.44 -12.91 -1.32
C VAL A 45 6.71 -14.03 -2.32
N TRP A 46 7.80 -14.73 -2.10
CA TRP A 46 8.20 -15.94 -2.82
C TRP A 46 7.77 -17.19 -2.06
N THR A 47 7.40 -18.25 -2.75
CA THR A 47 7.10 -19.55 -2.10
C THR A 47 7.71 -20.73 -2.87
N ASN A 48 8.81 -21.33 -2.36
CA ASN A 48 9.18 -22.77 -2.45
C ASN A 48 10.60 -23.09 -1.90
N PRO A 49 10.95 -24.38 -1.61
CA PRO A 49 11.70 -24.75 -0.40
C PRO A 49 13.23 -24.60 -0.42
N GLU A 50 13.83 -24.26 -1.56
CA GLU A 50 15.31 -24.29 -1.72
C GLU A 50 15.91 -23.04 -2.39
N SER A 51 15.15 -21.96 -2.61
CA SER A 51 15.63 -20.85 -3.45
C SER A 51 16.48 -19.82 -2.70
N THR A 52 17.79 -19.80 -2.98
CA THR A 52 18.71 -18.70 -2.66
C THR A 52 18.81 -17.72 -3.83
N GLY A 53 17.94 -16.71 -3.83
CA GLY A 53 18.21 -15.44 -4.51
C GLY A 53 17.35 -15.12 -5.74
N THR A 54 16.78 -13.92 -5.74
CA THR A 54 16.65 -13.07 -6.94
C THR A 54 17.71 -11.97 -6.90
N THR A 55 18.17 -11.49 -8.05
CA THR A 55 19.14 -10.39 -8.16
C THR A 55 18.44 -9.27 -8.89
N GLY A 56 18.24 -8.15 -8.21
CA GLY A 56 17.64 -6.94 -8.77
C GLY A 56 16.11 -6.90 -8.67
N THR A 57 15.62 -5.97 -7.87
CA THR A 57 14.29 -5.37 -8.06
C THR A 57 14.54 -4.00 -8.66
N PHE A 58 14.08 -3.77 -9.90
CA PHE A 58 14.09 -2.42 -10.48
C PHE A 58 12.69 -1.84 -10.42
N GLU A 59 12.50 -0.86 -9.54
CA GLU A 59 11.25 -0.12 -9.42
C GLU A 59 11.35 1.15 -10.27
N VAL A 60 10.38 1.35 -11.15
CA VAL A 60 10.34 2.54 -11.99
C VAL A 60 8.99 3.21 -11.88
N PHE A 61 9.03 4.53 -11.64
CA PHE A 61 7.86 5.40 -11.61
C PHE A 61 7.82 6.26 -12.87
N ILE A 62 6.71 6.18 -13.62
CA ILE A 62 6.47 7.00 -14.80
C ILE A 62 5.33 7.97 -14.51
N MET A 63 5.53 9.25 -14.82
CA MET A 63 4.49 10.26 -14.76
C MET A 63 4.30 10.89 -16.14
N LEU A 64 3.06 10.87 -16.64
CA LEU A 64 2.70 11.53 -17.88
C LEU A 64 2.19 12.94 -17.58
N ARG A 65 2.68 13.94 -18.32
CA ARG A 65 2.29 15.34 -18.14
C ARG A 65 0.79 15.50 -18.33
N GLY A 66 0.13 16.17 -17.38
CA GLY A 66 -1.32 16.43 -17.43
C GLY A 66 -2.21 15.22 -17.15
N THR A 67 -1.66 14.09 -16.71
CA THR A 67 -2.44 12.90 -16.31
C THR A 67 -2.57 12.83 -14.78
N SER A 68 -3.75 12.49 -14.28
CA SER A 68 -3.99 12.30 -12.85
C SER A 68 -3.49 10.93 -12.38
N GLY A 69 -2.21 10.85 -12.00
CA GLY A 69 -1.60 9.66 -11.41
C GLY A 69 -0.17 9.43 -11.87
N PHE A 70 0.35 8.25 -11.52
CA PHE A 70 1.64 7.74 -11.95
C PHE A 70 1.52 6.23 -12.17
N TYR A 71 2.41 5.70 -13.00
CA TYR A 71 2.53 4.26 -13.26
C TYR A 71 3.78 3.73 -12.54
N SER A 72 3.70 2.50 -12.04
CA SER A 72 4.82 1.79 -11.45
C SER A 72 4.99 0.44 -12.13
N TYR A 73 6.23 0.04 -12.42
CA TYR A 73 6.55 -1.33 -12.84
C TYR A 73 7.78 -1.84 -12.09
N ALA A 74 7.79 -3.16 -11.83
CA ALA A 74 8.96 -3.87 -11.32
C ALA A 74 9.44 -4.87 -12.36
N ILE A 75 10.77 -4.96 -12.49
CA ILE A 75 11.45 -5.99 -13.27
C ILE A 75 12.20 -6.87 -12.27
N TYR A 76 12.01 -8.19 -12.40
CA TYR A 76 12.69 -9.22 -11.63
C TYR A 76 13.48 -10.11 -12.59
N ASP A 77 14.78 -10.23 -12.36
CA ASP A 77 15.62 -11.10 -13.18
C ASP A 77 15.63 -12.53 -12.60
N HIS A 78 15.51 -13.52 -13.49
CA HIS A 78 15.71 -14.95 -13.20
C HIS A 78 16.79 -15.48 -14.14
N LEU A 79 17.92 -15.90 -13.57
CA LEU A 79 19.03 -16.43 -14.36
C LEU A 79 18.76 -17.89 -14.75
N GLN A 80 19.29 -18.29 -15.91
CA GLN A 80 19.04 -19.60 -16.52
C GLN A 80 19.34 -20.79 -15.59
N ASP A 81 20.33 -20.67 -14.70
CA ASP A 81 20.76 -21.73 -13.78
C ASP A 81 20.01 -21.75 -12.44
N TRP A 82 19.03 -20.85 -12.25
CA TRP A 82 18.31 -20.75 -10.97
C TRP A 82 17.15 -21.73 -10.88
N PRO A 83 16.89 -22.27 -9.67
CA PRO A 83 15.75 -23.16 -9.46
C PRO A 83 14.45 -22.46 -9.85
N GLY A 84 13.47 -23.26 -10.28
CA GLY A 84 12.12 -22.76 -10.50
C GLY A 84 11.54 -22.19 -9.21
N PHE A 85 10.94 -21.02 -9.27
CA PHE A 85 10.26 -20.38 -8.13
C PHE A 85 8.80 -20.11 -8.44
N ARG A 86 8.03 -19.83 -7.37
CA ARG A 86 6.67 -19.29 -7.47
C ARG A 86 6.63 -17.88 -6.89
N MET A 87 6.23 -16.91 -7.72
CA MET A 87 5.76 -15.61 -7.26
C MET A 87 4.39 -15.81 -6.64
N ALA A 88 4.33 -15.88 -5.31
CA ALA A 88 3.05 -15.99 -4.62
C ALA A 88 2.32 -14.66 -4.64
N GLU A 89 3.04 -13.57 -4.35
CA GLU A 89 2.41 -12.27 -4.20
C GLU A 89 3.36 -11.11 -4.44
N THR A 90 2.89 -10.09 -5.17
CA THR A 90 3.56 -8.80 -5.30
C THR A 90 2.59 -7.72 -4.86
N ARG A 91 2.98 -6.89 -3.89
CA ARG A 91 2.16 -5.79 -3.37
C ARG A 91 2.91 -4.48 -3.48
N ILE A 92 2.20 -3.46 -3.94
CA ILE A 92 2.56 -2.06 -3.69
C ILE A 92 1.53 -1.49 -2.75
N VAL A 93 1.98 -0.87 -1.66
CA VAL A 93 1.11 -0.33 -0.62
C VAL A 93 1.45 1.12 -0.39
N PHE A 94 0.43 1.98 -0.39
CA PHE A 94 0.53 3.37 0.04
C PHE A 94 -0.41 3.58 1.22
N LYS A 95 0.13 3.91 2.39
CA LYS A 95 -0.67 4.17 3.58
C LYS A 95 -1.11 5.63 3.54
N LEU A 96 -2.36 5.84 3.14
CA LEU A 96 -2.95 7.16 3.07
C LEU A 96 -3.27 7.70 4.47
N ARG A 97 -3.31 9.03 4.56
CA ARG A 97 -3.70 9.78 5.76
C ARG A 97 -5.08 9.40 6.24
N LYS A 98 -5.15 8.88 7.46
CA LYS A 98 -6.41 8.42 8.05
C LYS A 98 -7.39 9.56 8.34
N ASP A 99 -6.91 10.80 8.48
CA ASP A 99 -7.75 11.99 8.70
C ASP A 99 -8.41 12.52 7.42
N LYS A 100 -7.93 12.11 6.24
CA LYS A 100 -8.45 12.54 4.93
C LYS A 100 -9.18 11.43 4.20
N PHE A 101 -8.70 10.20 4.32
CA PHE A 101 -9.17 9.06 3.55
C PHE A 101 -9.80 8.01 4.48
N HIS A 102 -11.12 7.91 4.43
CA HIS A 102 -11.91 6.95 5.22
C HIS A 102 -12.52 5.84 4.34
N CYS A 103 -12.13 5.77 3.07
CA CYS A 103 -12.66 4.82 2.11
C CYS A 103 -11.53 4.10 1.36
N MET A 104 -11.83 2.90 0.89
CA MET A 104 -11.06 2.18 -0.12
C MET A 104 -11.79 2.33 -1.45
N ALA A 105 -11.10 2.89 -2.45
CA ALA A 105 -11.56 2.90 -3.84
C ALA A 105 -10.94 1.71 -4.58
N MET A 106 -11.78 0.81 -5.08
CA MET A 106 -11.37 -0.31 -5.93
C MET A 106 -11.50 0.06 -7.43
N ALA A 107 -12.45 0.93 -7.75
CA ALA A 107 -12.66 1.54 -9.06
C ALA A 107 -13.39 2.88 -8.87
N ASP A 108 -13.50 3.69 -9.92
CA ASP A 108 -14.16 5.02 -9.87
C ASP A 108 -15.56 4.96 -9.23
N ASN A 109 -16.34 3.93 -9.59
CA ASN A 109 -17.69 3.68 -9.12
C ASN A 109 -17.78 2.64 -7.98
N ARG A 110 -16.65 2.10 -7.51
CA ARG A 110 -16.61 1.05 -6.50
C ARG A 110 -15.74 1.50 -5.34
N GLN A 111 -16.40 2.06 -4.34
CA GLN A 111 -15.77 2.53 -3.10
C GLN A 111 -16.49 1.90 -1.91
N ARG A 112 -15.73 1.62 -0.84
CA ARG A 112 -16.25 1.13 0.44
C ARG A 112 -15.66 1.95 1.57
N ILE A 113 -16.47 2.27 2.58
CA ILE A 113 -15.97 2.86 3.83
C ILE A 113 -15.15 1.79 4.55
N MET A 114 -13.90 2.10 4.89
CA MET A 114 -13.03 1.15 5.57
C MET A 114 -13.13 1.30 7.09
N PRO A 115 -13.09 0.19 7.83
CA PRO A 115 -12.82 0.23 9.26
C PRO A 115 -11.50 0.95 9.53
N MET A 116 -11.47 1.77 10.57
CA MET A 116 -10.26 2.45 11.00
C MET A 116 -9.38 1.46 11.79
N PRO A 117 -8.04 1.63 11.82
CA PRO A 117 -7.19 0.82 12.69
C PRO A 117 -7.64 0.84 14.16
N ASP A 118 -8.18 1.99 14.59
CA ASP A 118 -8.69 2.21 15.94
C ASP A 118 -9.94 1.36 16.25
N ASP A 119 -10.67 0.87 15.23
CA ASP A 119 -11.83 -0.03 15.38
C ASP A 119 -11.43 -1.44 15.82
N ARG A 120 -10.15 -1.80 15.66
CA ARG A 120 -9.60 -3.10 16.09
C ARG A 120 -9.11 -3.09 17.54
N LEU A 121 -9.17 -1.95 18.24
CA LEU A 121 -8.74 -1.84 19.64
C LEU A 121 -9.67 -2.63 20.59
N PRO A 122 -9.16 -3.08 21.76
CA PRO A 122 -9.97 -3.75 22.75
C PRO A 122 -11.24 -2.96 23.11
N GLY A 123 -12.39 -3.63 23.11
CA GLY A 123 -13.70 -3.02 23.36
C GLY A 123 -14.39 -2.42 22.13
N ARG A 124 -13.73 -2.42 20.96
CA ARG A 124 -14.32 -2.05 19.66
C ARG A 124 -14.40 -3.20 18.67
N GLY A 125 -13.49 -4.15 18.79
CA GLY A 125 -13.49 -5.38 18.01
C GLY A 125 -13.14 -6.61 18.83
N GLU A 126 -13.56 -7.77 18.32
CA GLU A 126 -13.27 -9.08 18.89
C GLU A 126 -12.47 -9.94 17.90
N PRO A 127 -11.34 -10.54 18.31
CA PRO A 127 -10.57 -11.42 17.43
C PRO A 127 -11.41 -12.59 16.91
N LEU A 128 -11.27 -12.90 15.63
CA LEU A 128 -11.86 -14.08 14.99
C LEU A 128 -10.87 -15.24 14.99
N ALA A 129 -11.19 -16.30 14.24
CA ALA A 129 -10.35 -17.49 14.11
C ALA A 129 -8.96 -17.21 13.50
N TYR A 130 -8.82 -16.13 12.72
CA TYR A 130 -7.55 -15.68 12.16
C TYR A 130 -7.03 -14.47 12.95
N PRO A 131 -5.73 -14.44 13.31
CA PRO A 131 -5.17 -13.39 14.17
C PRO A 131 -5.26 -11.98 13.55
N GLU A 132 -5.32 -11.89 12.23
CA GLU A 132 -5.48 -10.64 11.47
C GLU A 132 -6.93 -10.18 11.32
N ALA A 133 -7.91 -11.05 11.61
CA ALA A 133 -9.33 -10.81 11.39
C ALA A 133 -10.06 -10.46 12.69
N VAL A 134 -10.81 -9.37 12.68
CA VAL A 134 -11.53 -8.85 13.85
C VAL A 134 -12.99 -8.59 13.50
N LEU A 135 -13.92 -9.07 14.32
CA LEU A 135 -15.34 -8.71 14.26
C LEU A 135 -15.55 -7.34 14.89
N LEU A 136 -16.17 -6.41 14.15
CA LEU A 136 -16.43 -5.06 14.63
C LEU A 136 -17.68 -5.01 15.51
N THR A 137 -17.52 -4.88 16.83
CA THR A 137 -18.63 -4.88 17.79
C THR A 137 -19.09 -3.47 18.18
N ASN A 138 -18.15 -2.51 18.20
CA ASN A 138 -18.41 -1.08 18.47
C ASN A 138 -17.51 -0.16 17.61
N PRO A 139 -17.66 -0.20 16.27
CA PRO A 139 -16.87 0.62 15.36
C PRO A 139 -17.21 2.12 15.47
N ILE A 140 -16.27 2.96 15.06
CA ILE A 140 -16.40 4.42 14.96
C ILE A 140 -17.53 4.78 13.99
N ASN A 141 -17.64 4.08 12.86
CA ASN A 141 -18.80 4.15 11.99
C ASN A 141 -19.79 3.02 12.35
N PRO A 142 -20.96 3.32 12.92
CA PRO A 142 -21.94 2.31 13.33
C PRO A 142 -22.41 1.39 12.20
N ASP A 143 -22.37 1.85 10.95
CA ASP A 143 -22.81 1.07 9.78
C ASP A 143 -21.92 -0.16 9.53
N LEU A 144 -20.69 -0.16 10.06
CA LEU A 144 -19.74 -1.28 9.93
C LEU A 144 -19.93 -2.35 11.02
N LYS A 145 -20.88 -2.16 11.95
CA LYS A 145 -21.07 -3.09 13.08
C LYS A 145 -21.50 -4.46 12.58
N GLY A 146 -20.80 -5.49 13.06
CA GLY A 146 -21.01 -6.89 12.67
C GLY A 146 -20.21 -7.32 11.44
N GLU A 147 -19.48 -6.41 10.79
CA GLU A 147 -18.56 -6.78 9.72
C GLU A 147 -17.25 -7.37 10.27
N SER A 148 -16.61 -8.22 9.46
CA SER A 148 -15.22 -8.63 9.70
C SER A 148 -14.26 -7.68 8.99
N SER A 149 -13.23 -7.26 9.72
CA SER A 149 -12.13 -6.40 9.25
C SER A 149 -10.80 -7.11 9.30
#